data_AF-A0A425VUF4-F1
#
_entry.id   AF-A0A425VUF4-F1
#
_cell.length_a   1.000
_cell.length_b   1.000
_cell.length_c   1.000
_cell.angle_alpha   90.00
_cell.angle_beta   90.00
_cell.angle_gamma   90.00
#
_symmetry.space_group_name_H-M   'P 1'
#
loop_
_entity.id
_entity.type
_entity.pdbx_description
1 polymer ?
#
loop_
_entity_poly.entity_id
_entity_poly.type
_entity_poly.pdbx_seq_one_letter_code
_entity_poly.pdbx_strand_id
1 'polypeptide(L)'
;QFREPNYAGGTQPFHNIVFPEGMRNEDTDWTASVFETADSIGWIDNPYYCYRKGHEYAQTAKPVTRAMTDDLARIICKHMAIIDNRGLSKQDAHAIYAYLAYPYIVWMGQSASNGDCSKSDSTAVEMSLHAPKLFGAHEDPAVAKANLFYRLCGFWTTAMLLGRAYRASIARARRHS
;
A
#
# COMPACT_ATOMS: atom_id res chain seq x y z
N GLN A 1 -13.89 7.70 -36.37
CA GLN A 1 -12.61 6.97 -36.47
C GLN A 1 -11.55 7.84 -35.82
N PHE A 2 -11.20 7.57 -34.57
CA PHE A 2 -10.09 8.26 -33.91
C PHE A 2 -8.80 7.71 -34.53
N ARG A 3 -8.02 8.58 -35.16
CA ARG A 3 -6.67 8.23 -35.65
C ARG A 3 -5.74 8.22 -34.45
N GLU A 4 -5.08 7.08 -34.22
CA GLU A 4 -3.96 7.02 -33.30
C GLU A 4 -2.78 7.86 -33.82
N PRO A 5 -2.03 8.54 -32.95
CA PRO A 5 -0.80 9.20 -33.37
C PRO A 5 0.32 8.17 -33.57
N ASN A 6 0.91 8.20 -34.76
CA ASN A 6 2.15 7.49 -35.08
C ASN A 6 3.31 8.05 -34.23
N TYR A 7 3.78 7.28 -33.25
CA TYR A 7 5.05 7.55 -32.57
C TYR A 7 6.21 7.01 -33.42
N ALA A 8 6.58 7.78 -34.45
CA ALA A 8 7.84 7.60 -35.17
C ALA A 8 8.90 8.51 -34.53
N GLY A 9 9.70 7.95 -33.61
CA GLY A 9 10.79 8.65 -32.93
C GLY A 9 11.02 8.12 -31.52
N GLY A 10 11.96 7.20 -31.36
CA GLY A 10 12.19 6.44 -30.14
C GLY A 10 12.75 7.27 -28.97
N THR A 11 11.87 7.94 -28.24
CA THR A 11 12.09 8.20 -26.81
C THR A 11 11.35 7.12 -26.03
N GLN A 12 12.09 6.11 -25.55
CA GLN A 12 11.65 5.24 -24.47
C GLN A 12 11.10 6.13 -23.34
N PRO A 13 9.92 5.87 -22.77
CA PRO A 13 9.44 6.65 -21.64
C PRO A 13 10.50 6.53 -20.53
N PHE A 14 11.08 7.67 -20.15
CA PHE A 14 12.09 7.72 -19.10
C PHE A 14 11.55 6.96 -17.86
N HIS A 15 12.30 5.94 -17.44
CA HIS A 15 12.07 5.04 -16.30
C HIS A 15 11.09 3.86 -16.45
N ASN A 16 10.38 3.68 -17.58
CA ASN A 16 9.51 2.51 -17.84
C ASN A 16 8.52 2.17 -16.69
N ILE A 17 7.91 3.19 -16.09
CA ILE A 17 6.92 3.03 -15.01
C ILE A 17 5.54 2.82 -15.62
N VAL A 18 4.98 1.63 -15.44
CA VAL A 18 3.70 1.21 -16.03
C VAL A 18 2.80 0.59 -14.96
N PHE A 19 1.48 0.69 -15.15
CA PHE A 19 0.53 -0.02 -14.30
C PHE A 19 0.61 -1.53 -14.58
N PRO A 20 0.76 -2.37 -13.54
CA PRO A 20 0.71 -3.82 -13.73
C PRO A 20 -0.68 -4.28 -14.17
N GLU A 21 -0.75 -5.08 -15.23
CA GLU A 21 -2.01 -5.67 -15.71
C GLU A 21 -2.53 -6.74 -14.73
N GLY A 22 -3.84 -6.71 -14.46
CA GLY A 22 -4.52 -7.74 -13.68
C GLY A 22 -4.20 -7.77 -12.18
N MET A 23 -3.48 -6.77 -11.66
CA MET A 23 -3.14 -6.64 -10.25
C MET A 23 -4.07 -5.63 -9.57
N ARG A 24 -4.46 -5.89 -8.32
CA ARG A 24 -5.14 -4.87 -7.49
C ARG A 24 -4.12 -4.04 -6.70
N ASN A 25 -4.48 -2.77 -6.45
CA ASN A 25 -3.61 -1.79 -5.79
C ASN A 25 -2.43 -1.38 -6.70
N GLU A 26 -2.66 -1.46 -8.01
CA GLU A 26 -1.76 -1.01 -9.06
C GLU A 26 -1.39 0.47 -8.95
N ASP A 27 -2.28 1.27 -8.36
CA ASP A 27 -2.04 2.67 -7.98
C ASP A 27 -0.92 2.80 -6.95
N THR A 28 -0.85 1.86 -6.00
CA THR A 28 0.18 1.80 -4.97
C THR A 28 1.54 1.44 -5.57
N ASP A 29 1.58 0.44 -6.46
CA ASP A 29 2.79 0.02 -7.18
C ASP A 29 3.36 1.15 -8.05
N TRP A 30 2.47 1.79 -8.83
CA TRP A 30 2.85 2.86 -9.72
C TRP A 30 3.38 4.07 -8.94
N THR A 31 2.68 4.48 -7.87
CA THR A 31 3.06 5.66 -7.08
C THR A 31 4.39 5.44 -6.36
N ALA A 32 4.62 4.27 -5.76
CA ALA A 32 5.91 3.95 -5.16
C ALA A 32 7.06 3.94 -6.19
N SER A 33 6.81 3.43 -7.40
CA SER A 33 7.78 3.48 -8.51
C SER A 33 8.14 4.92 -8.91
N VAL A 34 7.18 5.85 -8.84
CA VAL A 34 7.43 7.29 -9.06
C VAL A 34 8.30 7.87 -7.95
N PHE A 35 7.99 7.57 -6.68
CA PHE A 35 8.83 8.02 -5.56
C PHE A 35 10.30 7.57 -5.69
N GLU A 36 10.54 6.38 -6.23
CA GLU A 36 11.89 5.82 -6.42
C GLU A 36 12.73 6.49 -7.51
N THR A 37 12.10 7.29 -8.39
CA THR A 37 12.73 7.86 -9.60
C THR A 37 12.59 9.37 -9.71
N ALA A 38 11.73 9.98 -8.91
CA ALA A 38 11.52 11.42 -8.91
C ALA A 38 12.75 12.16 -8.34
N ASP A 39 13.21 13.19 -9.05
CA ASP A 39 14.27 14.08 -8.57
C ASP A 39 13.81 15.00 -7.42
N SER A 40 12.51 15.33 -7.39
CA SER A 40 11.91 16.13 -6.33
C SER A 40 10.40 15.94 -6.25
N ILE A 41 9.83 16.18 -5.07
CA ILE A 41 8.40 16.01 -4.80
C ILE A 41 7.91 17.23 -4.02
N GLY A 42 6.85 17.85 -4.54
CA GLY A 42 6.16 18.95 -3.88
C GLY A 42 4.80 18.49 -3.35
N TRP A 43 4.46 18.93 -2.14
CA TRP A 43 3.14 18.77 -1.56
C TRP A 43 2.38 20.11 -1.61
N ILE A 44 1.12 20.07 -2.01
CA ILE A 44 0.24 21.25 -2.06
C ILE A 44 -1.04 20.92 -1.31
N ASP A 45 -1.28 21.62 -0.19
CA ASP A 45 -2.51 21.53 0.62
C ASP A 45 -3.70 22.28 -0.03
N ASN A 46 -3.88 22.11 -1.35
CA ASN A 46 -5.02 22.68 -2.05
C ASN A 46 -6.02 21.55 -2.37
N PRO A 47 -7.23 21.55 -1.80
CA PRO A 47 -8.22 20.51 -2.04
C PRO A 47 -8.82 20.66 -3.45
N TYR A 48 -8.08 20.25 -4.46
CA TYR A 48 -8.61 19.99 -5.80
C TYR A 48 -8.56 18.48 -6.05
N TYR A 49 -9.53 17.76 -5.48
CA TYR A 49 -9.68 16.32 -5.68
C TYR A 49 -11.03 16.03 -6.34
N CYS A 50 -11.01 15.73 -7.64
CA CYS A 50 -12.19 15.33 -8.39
C CYS A 50 -12.42 13.82 -8.25
N TYR A 51 -13.18 13.42 -7.24
CA TYR A 51 -13.68 12.04 -7.13
C TYR A 51 -15.00 11.90 -7.87
N ARG A 52 -15.07 11.00 -8.86
CA ARG A 52 -16.33 10.71 -9.56
C ARG A 52 -17.21 9.82 -8.70
N LYS A 53 -18.18 10.41 -7.98
CA LYS A 53 -19.25 9.65 -7.32
C LYS A 53 -20.29 9.23 -8.36
N GLY A 54 -20.53 7.92 -8.46
CA GLY A 54 -21.67 7.39 -9.19
C GLY A 54 -21.35 6.15 -9.99
N HIS A 55 -21.30 5.00 -9.30
CA HIS A 55 -21.77 3.71 -9.80
C HIS A 55 -22.13 2.86 -8.57
N GLU A 56 -23.25 2.14 -8.60
CA GLU A 56 -23.71 1.21 -7.54
C GLU A 56 -22.73 0.03 -7.32
N TYR A 57 -21.68 -0.06 -8.14
CA TYR A 57 -20.58 -1.02 -8.03
C TYR A 57 -19.31 -0.35 -7.48
N ALA A 58 -19.30 -0.02 -6.18
CA ALA A 58 -18.03 0.29 -5.52
C ALA A 58 -17.20 -1.00 -5.39
N GLN A 59 -15.97 -1.02 -5.89
CA GLN A 59 -15.05 -2.16 -5.71
C GLN A 59 -14.77 -2.50 -4.23
N THR A 60 -15.09 -1.58 -3.31
CA THR A 60 -15.04 -1.74 -1.86
C THR A 60 -16.25 -2.47 -1.27
N ALA A 61 -17.30 -2.74 -2.06
CA ALA A 61 -18.48 -3.49 -1.63
C ALA A 61 -18.24 -5.01 -1.60
N LYS A 62 -17.20 -5.49 -2.29
CA LYS A 62 -16.86 -6.92 -2.34
C LYS A 62 -15.94 -7.31 -1.17
N PRO A 63 -16.10 -8.50 -0.59
CA PRO A 63 -15.18 -9.01 0.43
C PRO A 63 -13.73 -9.00 -0.06
N VAL A 64 -12.79 -8.67 0.83
CA VAL A 64 -11.36 -8.77 0.53
C VAL A 64 -10.99 -10.25 0.41
N THR A 65 -10.31 -10.61 -0.68
CA THR A 65 -9.84 -11.97 -0.94
C THR A 65 -8.35 -12.09 -0.62
N ARG A 66 -7.87 -13.33 -0.44
CA ARG A 66 -6.46 -13.63 -0.25
C ARG A 66 -5.58 -13.07 -1.38
N ALA A 67 -6.00 -13.23 -2.63
CA ALA A 67 -5.29 -12.71 -3.80
C ALA A 67 -5.07 -11.20 -3.72
N MET A 68 -6.05 -10.44 -3.23
CA MET A 68 -5.92 -8.99 -3.06
C MET A 68 -4.90 -8.61 -1.99
N THR A 69 -4.82 -9.38 -0.90
CA THR A 69 -3.80 -9.16 0.14
C THR A 69 -2.42 -9.63 -0.32
N ASP A 70 -2.33 -10.67 -1.15
CA ASP A 70 -1.06 -11.13 -1.73
C ASP A 70 -0.51 -10.14 -2.75
N ASP A 71 -1.37 -9.54 -3.57
CA ASP A 71 -0.98 -8.43 -4.47
C ASP A 71 -0.36 -7.29 -3.69
N LEU A 72 -1.01 -6.86 -2.61
CA LEU A 72 -0.50 -5.77 -1.77
C LEU A 72 0.82 -6.13 -1.07
N ALA A 73 0.95 -7.36 -0.57
CA ALA A 73 2.21 -7.84 0.01
C ALA A 73 3.34 -7.82 -1.03
N ARG A 74 3.08 -8.33 -2.23
CA ARG A 74 4.04 -8.37 -3.33
C ARG A 74 4.52 -6.98 -3.74
N ILE A 75 3.61 -6.00 -3.80
CA ILE A 75 3.96 -4.60 -4.06
C ILE A 75 4.89 -4.08 -2.96
N ILE A 76 4.52 -4.26 -1.69
CA ILE A 76 5.34 -3.79 -0.56
C ILE A 76 6.72 -4.46 -0.58
N CYS A 77 6.81 -5.79 -0.71
CA CYS A 77 8.08 -6.51 -0.78
C CYS A 77 8.96 -6.04 -1.94
N LYS A 78 8.36 -5.83 -3.14
CA LYS A 78 9.07 -5.30 -4.32
C LYS A 78 9.74 -3.96 -3.99
N HIS A 79 8.99 -3.02 -3.43
CA HIS A 79 9.53 -1.68 -3.15
C HIS A 79 10.51 -1.68 -1.98
N MET A 80 10.30 -2.52 -0.96
CA MET A 80 11.28 -2.72 0.11
C MET A 80 12.62 -3.24 -0.45
N ALA A 81 12.58 -4.19 -1.37
CA ALA A 81 13.78 -4.69 -2.05
C ALA A 81 14.45 -3.62 -2.94
N ILE A 82 13.68 -2.76 -3.60
CA ILE A 82 14.24 -1.67 -4.41
C ILE A 82 14.97 -0.65 -3.53
N ILE A 83 14.37 -0.24 -2.40
CA ILE A 83 14.99 0.69 -1.44
C ILE A 83 16.31 0.12 -0.92
N ASP A 84 16.32 -1.16 -0.55
CA ASP A 84 17.51 -1.83 -0.02
C ASP A 84 18.64 -1.96 -1.06
N ASN A 85 18.32 -2.01 -2.36
CA ASN A 85 19.29 -2.22 -3.43
C ASN A 85 19.74 -0.94 -4.16
N ARG A 86 18.92 0.13 -4.19
CA ARG A 86 19.21 1.34 -4.99
C ARG A 86 20.19 2.32 -4.35
N GLY A 87 20.58 2.12 -3.09
CA GLY A 87 21.48 3.05 -2.40
C GLY A 87 20.90 4.46 -2.25
N LEU A 88 19.57 4.55 -2.05
CA LEU A 88 18.85 5.81 -1.88
C LEU A 88 19.39 6.61 -0.68
N SER A 89 19.25 7.94 -0.75
CA SER A 89 19.52 8.76 0.42
C SER A 89 18.60 8.37 1.58
N LYS A 90 19.01 8.64 2.83
CA LYS A 90 18.16 8.36 4.00
C LYS A 90 16.80 9.06 3.90
N GLN A 91 16.77 10.26 3.33
CA GLN A 91 15.55 11.05 3.19
C GLN A 91 14.61 10.46 2.14
N ASP A 92 15.13 10.05 0.97
CA ASP A 92 14.32 9.48 -0.11
C ASP A 92 13.78 8.10 0.28
N ALA A 93 14.61 7.26 0.90
CA ALA A 93 14.18 5.99 1.45
C ALA A 93 13.07 6.17 2.49
N HIS A 94 13.20 7.17 3.36
CA HIS A 94 12.20 7.49 4.38
C HIS A 94 10.87 7.96 3.79
N ALA A 95 10.90 8.76 2.72
CA ALA A 95 9.69 9.18 2.02
C ALA A 95 8.92 7.98 1.45
N ILE A 96 9.62 7.00 0.87
CA ILE A 96 8.99 5.77 0.36
C ILE A 96 8.47 4.91 1.51
N TYR A 97 9.21 4.78 2.62
CA TYR A 97 8.71 4.08 3.81
C TYR A 97 7.44 4.73 4.36
N ALA A 98 7.38 6.05 4.46
CA ALA A 98 6.23 6.79 4.94
C ALA A 98 5.01 6.55 4.03
N TYR A 99 5.23 6.53 2.71
CA TYR A 99 4.19 6.18 1.74
C TYR A 99 3.68 4.74 1.92
N LEU A 100 4.58 3.76 2.02
CA LEU A 100 4.24 2.34 2.13
C LEU A 100 3.68 1.94 3.51
N ALA A 101 3.92 2.74 4.55
CA ALA A 101 3.49 2.42 5.91
C ALA A 101 1.97 2.32 6.06
N TYR A 102 1.21 3.17 5.36
CA TYR A 102 -0.25 3.10 5.38
C TYR A 102 -0.79 1.86 4.63
N PRO A 103 -0.41 1.59 3.36
CA PRO A 103 -0.69 0.33 2.68
C PRO A 103 -0.32 -0.91 3.51
N TYR A 104 0.79 -0.85 4.25
CA TYR A 104 1.23 -1.94 5.12
C TYR A 104 0.29 -2.22 6.30
N ILE A 105 -0.21 -1.19 7.00
CA ILE A 105 -1.19 -1.42 8.07
C ILE A 105 -2.56 -1.85 7.51
N VAL A 106 -2.90 -1.43 6.29
CA VAL A 106 -4.09 -1.90 5.56
C VAL A 106 -3.96 -3.38 5.23
N TRP A 107 -2.83 -3.79 4.64
CA TRP A 107 -2.50 -5.20 4.39
C TRP A 107 -2.61 -6.02 5.68
N MET A 108 -1.97 -5.56 6.76
CA MET A 108 -1.94 -6.26 8.03
C MET A 108 -3.34 -6.46 8.61
N GLY A 109 -4.19 -5.43 8.56
CA GLY A 109 -5.57 -5.52 9.02
C GLY A 109 -6.41 -6.47 8.16
N GLN A 110 -6.31 -6.37 6.84
CA GLN A 110 -7.07 -7.19 5.91
C GLN A 110 -6.68 -8.67 5.97
N SER A 111 -5.39 -8.98 5.92
CA SER A 111 -4.89 -10.36 6.00
C SER A 111 -5.23 -11.00 7.35
N ALA A 112 -5.06 -10.30 8.47
CA ALA A 112 -5.48 -10.78 9.78
C ALA A 112 -6.99 -10.92 9.91
N SER A 113 -7.77 -10.10 9.18
CA SER A 113 -9.23 -10.20 9.19
C SER A 113 -9.73 -11.50 8.53
N ASN A 114 -9.02 -11.96 7.50
CA ASN A 114 -9.27 -13.19 6.75
C ASN A 114 -8.67 -14.44 7.39
N GLY A 115 -7.79 -14.29 8.39
CA GLY A 115 -7.06 -15.40 9.01
C GLY A 115 -5.75 -15.76 8.30
N ASP A 116 -5.36 -14.96 7.30
CA ASP A 116 -4.18 -15.15 6.46
C ASP A 116 -2.88 -14.63 7.12
N CYS A 117 -2.98 -13.79 8.15
CA CYS A 117 -1.83 -13.28 8.89
C CYS A 117 -1.50 -14.17 10.10
N SER A 118 -0.68 -15.20 9.88
CA SER A 118 -0.27 -16.15 10.93
C SER A 118 1.20 -16.53 10.83
N LYS A 119 1.75 -17.09 11.90
CA LYS A 119 3.17 -17.53 11.96
C LYS A 119 3.51 -18.65 10.98
N SER A 120 2.52 -19.39 10.48
CA SER A 120 2.71 -20.46 9.50
C SER A 120 2.58 -19.98 8.06
N ASP A 121 2.15 -18.74 7.84
CA ASP A 121 2.02 -18.15 6.52
C ASP A 121 3.34 -17.46 6.12
N SER A 122 3.95 -17.91 5.01
CA SER A 122 5.24 -17.39 4.56
C SER A 122 5.19 -15.91 4.19
N THR A 123 4.10 -15.45 3.56
CA THR A 123 3.90 -14.04 3.21
C THR A 123 3.81 -13.19 4.46
N ALA A 124 3.06 -13.64 5.48
CA ALA A 124 2.95 -12.93 6.74
C ALA A 124 4.29 -12.86 7.50
N VAL A 125 5.07 -13.94 7.47
CA VAL A 125 6.42 -13.99 8.07
C VAL A 125 7.35 -13.02 7.36
N GLU A 126 7.40 -13.03 6.02
CA GLU A 126 8.20 -12.10 5.22
C GLU A 126 7.83 -10.65 5.52
N MET A 127 6.54 -10.32 5.47
CA MET A 127 6.03 -8.98 5.76
C MET A 127 6.36 -8.52 7.18
N SER A 128 6.44 -9.44 8.15
CA SER A 128 6.83 -9.10 9.53
C SER A 128 8.26 -8.56 9.64
N LEU A 129 9.15 -8.90 8.69
CA LEU A 129 10.53 -8.40 8.65
C LEU A 129 10.59 -6.92 8.25
N HIS A 130 9.59 -6.42 7.52
CA HIS A 130 9.50 -5.02 7.11
C HIS A 130 8.94 -4.10 8.21
N ALA A 131 8.34 -4.67 9.26
CA ALA A 131 7.68 -3.94 10.33
C ALA A 131 8.54 -2.82 10.97
N PRO A 132 9.83 -3.04 11.32
CA PRO A 132 10.62 -1.99 11.97
C PRO A 132 10.83 -0.75 11.09
N LYS A 133 11.05 -0.95 9.78
CA LYS A 133 11.28 0.15 8.83
C LYS A 133 9.98 0.91 8.57
N LEU A 134 8.90 0.17 8.29
CA LEU A 134 7.60 0.77 7.93
C LEU A 134 6.90 1.43 9.12
N PHE A 135 6.93 0.84 10.31
CA PHE A 135 6.42 1.52 11.51
C PHE A 135 7.34 2.64 12.00
N GLY A 136 8.60 2.65 11.57
CA GLY A 136 9.52 3.76 11.81
C GLY A 136 9.08 5.05 11.13
N ALA A 137 8.45 4.95 9.95
CA ALA A 137 7.89 6.06 9.19
C ALA A 137 6.39 6.24 9.52
N HIS A 138 6.13 6.90 10.64
CA HIS A 138 4.80 6.98 11.28
C HIS A 138 4.20 8.39 11.25
N GLU A 139 4.46 9.12 10.17
CA GLU A 139 3.91 10.46 9.92
C GLU A 139 2.37 10.41 9.84
N ASP A 140 1.81 9.32 9.33
CA ASP A 140 0.37 9.09 9.32
C ASP A 140 -0.16 8.73 10.72
N PRO A 141 -1.21 9.42 11.24
CA PRO A 141 -1.74 9.17 12.58
C PRO A 141 -2.26 7.74 12.83
N ALA A 142 -2.76 7.04 11.80
CA ALA A 142 -3.17 5.65 11.91
C ALA A 142 -1.95 4.73 12.02
N VAL A 143 -0.89 5.00 11.25
CA VAL A 143 0.39 4.29 11.36
C VAL A 143 1.02 4.52 12.73
N ALA A 144 1.02 5.75 13.26
CA ALA A 144 1.53 6.06 14.60
C ALA A 144 0.82 5.25 15.70
N LYS A 145 -0.50 5.11 15.62
CA LYS A 145 -1.26 4.25 16.55
C LYS A 145 -0.88 2.78 16.40
N ALA A 146 -0.79 2.27 15.18
CA ALA A 146 -0.38 0.89 14.93
C ALA A 146 1.06 0.61 15.42
N ASN A 147 1.98 1.56 15.22
CA ASN A 147 3.35 1.50 15.73
C ASN A 147 3.38 1.42 17.27
N LEU A 148 2.54 2.19 17.96
CA LEU A 148 2.43 2.11 19.42
C LEU A 148 2.07 0.68 19.88
N PHE A 149 1.05 0.06 19.27
CA PHE A 149 0.67 -1.32 19.59
C PHE A 149 1.76 -2.32 19.20
N TYR A 150 2.43 -2.12 18.06
CA TYR A 150 3.55 -2.94 17.62
C TYR A 150 4.71 -2.92 18.63
N ARG A 151 5.07 -1.74 19.14
CA ARG A 151 6.13 -1.60 20.16
C ARG A 151 5.77 -2.25 21.49
N LEU A 152 4.48 -2.24 21.87
CA LEU A 152 4.02 -2.81 23.13
C LEU A 152 3.86 -4.33 23.09
N CYS A 153 3.35 -4.88 21.99
CA CYS A 153 2.88 -6.26 21.95
C CYS A 153 3.38 -7.07 20.74
N GLY A 154 4.18 -6.46 19.87
CA GLY A 154 4.75 -7.09 18.67
C GLY A 154 3.79 -7.20 17.49
N PHE A 155 4.32 -7.73 16.38
CA PHE A 155 3.65 -7.83 15.08
C PHE A 155 2.32 -8.61 15.15
N TRP A 156 2.35 -9.85 15.66
CA TRP A 156 1.18 -10.74 15.61
C TRP A 156 -0.01 -10.23 16.41
N THR A 157 0.23 -9.65 17.59
CA THR A 157 -0.83 -9.05 18.41
C THR A 157 -1.41 -7.81 17.73
N THR A 158 -0.55 -6.98 17.14
CA THR A 158 -0.97 -5.80 16.39
C THR A 158 -1.84 -6.17 15.19
N ALA A 159 -1.44 -7.19 14.43
CA ALA A 159 -2.21 -7.72 13.31
C ALA A 159 -3.59 -8.22 13.74
N MET A 160 -3.67 -8.98 14.84
CA MET A 160 -4.94 -9.43 15.40
C MET A 160 -5.87 -8.25 15.76
N LEU A 161 -5.35 -7.20 16.39
CA LEU A 161 -6.13 -6.02 16.78
C LEU A 161 -6.62 -5.25 15.55
N LEU A 162 -5.77 -5.03 14.55
CA LEU A 162 -6.14 -4.39 13.29
C LEU A 162 -7.18 -5.22 12.53
N GLY A 163 -7.05 -6.55 12.50
CA GLY A 163 -8.03 -7.43 11.88
C GLY A 163 -9.40 -7.37 12.56
N ARG A 164 -9.44 -7.23 13.89
CA ARG A 164 -10.70 -6.99 14.62
C ARG A 164 -11.29 -5.62 14.29
N ALA A 165 -10.47 -4.57 14.27
CA ALA A 165 -10.90 -3.21 13.94
C ALA A 165 -11.46 -3.13 12.51
N TYR A 166 -10.82 -3.81 11.56
CA TYR A 166 -11.26 -3.89 10.17
C TYR A 166 -12.62 -4.60 10.03
N ARG A 167 -12.82 -5.75 10.70
CA ARG A 167 -14.15 -6.40 10.71
C ARG A 167 -15.23 -5.51 11.32
N ALA A 168 -14.90 -4.78 12.39
CA ALA A 168 -15.83 -3.85 13.02
C ALA A 168 -16.20 -2.66 12.10
N SER A 169 -15.26 -2.16 11.30
CA SER A 169 -15.52 -1.07 10.36
C SER A 169 -16.43 -1.52 9.21
N ILE A 170 -16.20 -2.72 8.65
CA ILE A 170 -17.10 -3.33 7.65
C ILE A 170 -18.50 -3.51 8.23
N ALA A 171 -18.61 -4.08 9.43
CA ALA A 171 -19.89 -4.31 10.08
C ALA A 171 -20.66 -3.00 10.30
N ARG A 172 -19.96 -1.91 10.66
CA ARG A 172 -20.55 -0.58 10.80
C ARG A 172 -21.01 -0.03 9.46
N ALA A 173 -20.20 -0.13 8.41
CA ALA A 173 -20.56 0.33 7.07
C ALA A 173 -21.83 -0.34 6.55
N ARG A 174 -21.99 -1.66 6.78
CA ARG A 174 -23.20 -2.43 6.41
C ARG A 174 -24.47 -2.03 7.17
N ARG A 175 -24.36 -1.42 8.36
CA ARG A 175 -25.53 -0.94 9.13
C ARG A 175 -26.05 0.40 8.62
N HIS A 176 -25.25 1.12 7.84
CA HIS A 176 -25.56 2.45 7.32
C HIS A 176 -25.77 2.47 5.79
N SER A 177 -25.68 1.30 5.15
CA SER A 177 -26.03 1.05 3.74
C SER A 177 -27.41 0.44 3.64
#